data_AF-A0A6C0LV37-F1
#
_entry.id   AF-A0A6C0LV37-F1
#
_cell.length_a   1.000
_cell.length_b   1.000
_cell.length_c   1.000
_cell.angle_alpha   90.00
_cell.angle_beta   90.00
_cell.angle_gamma   90.00
#
_symmetry.space_group_name_H-M   'P 1'
#
loop_
_entity.id
_entity.type
_entity.pdbx_description
1 polymer ?
#
loop_
_entity_poly.entity_id
_entity_poly.type
_entity_poly.pdbx_seq_one_letter_code
_entity_poly.pdbx_strand_id
1 'polypeptide(L)'
;MKEARAYMISDIIRTKQNVYIVFLYNINIMTYINIMTAIYIGAGVDIRPIQLLKYIKNFYYIDGQPFSEFGTIQAQEWEDGGWTGKFTDGFSRPKFIPELDKNMTSINMKLINKFDNIRIYSDGDQTVHYYTNTAIPEHYEKIKDTIINFDTLIVAGHDPDSIFIDATKNKIHFIGFEGTSYYNENENKQGSDEPNGVVNRLHTKEIMNRFEKYTYIHDNGTHLSFDDWNSYYDHYLK
;
A
#
# COMPACT_ATOMS: atom_id res chain seq x y z
N MET A 1 -0.21 65.39 -23.58
CA MET A 1 0.88 64.39 -23.46
C MET A 1 0.93 63.64 -22.11
N LYS A 2 0.53 64.23 -20.97
CA LYS A 2 0.52 63.52 -19.67
C LYS A 2 -0.60 62.48 -19.52
N GLU A 3 -1.79 62.72 -20.09
CA GLU A 3 -2.94 61.81 -19.97
C GLU A 3 -2.78 60.50 -20.76
N ALA A 4 -2.13 60.53 -21.92
CA ALA A 4 -1.87 59.33 -22.72
C ALA A 4 -0.91 58.33 -22.03
N ARG A 5 -0.01 58.82 -21.16
CA ARG A 5 0.87 57.95 -20.35
C ARG A 5 0.14 57.26 -19.20
N ALA A 6 -0.89 57.89 -18.63
CA ALA A 6 -1.66 57.31 -17.53
C ALA A 6 -2.50 56.11 -18.01
N TYR A 7 -3.15 56.24 -19.18
CA TYR A 7 -3.93 55.15 -19.79
C TYR A 7 -3.08 53.93 -20.17
N MET A 8 -1.88 54.17 -20.72
CA MET A 8 -0.99 53.08 -21.12
C MET A 8 -0.46 52.29 -19.91
N ILE A 9 -0.24 52.95 -18.77
CA ILE A 9 0.17 52.30 -17.52
C ILE A 9 -0.98 51.51 -16.89
N SER A 10 -2.22 52.03 -16.92
CA SER A 10 -3.37 51.29 -16.38
C SER A 10 -3.68 50.02 -17.18
N ASP A 11 -3.55 50.05 -18.50
CA ASP A 11 -3.78 48.87 -19.35
C ASP A 11 -2.70 47.80 -19.16
N ILE A 12 -1.44 48.20 -18.97
CA ILE A 12 -0.35 47.27 -18.64
C ILE A 12 -0.57 46.61 -17.27
N ILE A 13 -1.01 47.37 -16.26
CA ILE A 13 -1.30 46.84 -14.92
C ILE A 13 -2.50 45.87 -14.96
N ARG A 14 -3.57 46.22 -15.67
CA ARG A 14 -4.76 45.38 -15.82
C ARG A 14 -4.46 44.08 -16.57
N THR A 15 -3.61 44.16 -17.60
CA THR A 15 -3.17 42.98 -18.35
C THR A 15 -2.28 42.07 -17.51
N LYS A 16 -1.36 42.63 -16.71
CA LYS A 16 -0.52 41.85 -15.77
C LYS A 16 -1.33 41.20 -14.66
N GLN A 17 -2.32 41.89 -14.08
CA GLN A 17 -3.23 41.31 -13.08
C GLN A 17 -4.07 40.18 -13.67
N ASN A 18 -4.62 40.34 -14.88
CA ASN A 18 -5.41 39.30 -15.53
C ASN A 18 -4.56 38.06 -15.88
N VAL A 19 -3.32 38.23 -16.32
CA VAL A 19 -2.39 37.10 -16.55
C VAL A 19 -2.06 36.38 -15.23
N TYR A 20 -1.86 37.12 -14.13
CA TYR A 20 -1.60 36.52 -12.82
C TYR A 20 -2.82 35.76 -12.27
N ILE A 21 -4.03 36.29 -12.47
CA ILE A 21 -5.28 35.63 -12.06
C ILE A 21 -5.49 34.34 -12.85
N VAL A 22 -5.26 34.35 -14.17
CA VAL A 22 -5.36 33.13 -15.00
C VAL A 22 -4.27 32.11 -14.63
N PHE A 23 -3.06 32.56 -14.27
CA PHE A 23 -1.99 31.67 -13.81
C PHE A 23 -2.32 31.03 -12.45
N LEU A 24 -2.84 31.80 -11.50
CA LEU A 24 -3.28 31.30 -10.18
C LEU A 24 -4.54 30.43 -10.27
N TYR A 25 -5.45 30.70 -11.21
CA TYR A 25 -6.60 29.82 -11.51
C TYR A 25 -6.14 28.50 -12.13
N ASN A 26 -5.16 28.51 -13.04
CA ASN A 26 -4.59 27.29 -13.60
C ASN A 26 -3.77 26.48 -12.58
N ILE A 27 -3.13 27.13 -11.60
CA ILE A 27 -2.47 26.42 -10.48
C ILE A 27 -3.49 25.81 -9.50
N ASN A 28 -4.66 26.44 -9.30
CA ASN A 28 -5.74 25.87 -8.48
C ASN A 28 -6.61 24.84 -9.23
N ILE A 29 -6.63 24.87 -10.58
CA ILE A 29 -7.31 23.88 -11.45
C ILE A 29 -6.33 22.79 -11.94
N MET A 30 -5.05 22.86 -11.57
CA MET A 30 -4.36 21.67 -11.06
C MET A 30 -5.04 21.30 -9.75
N THR A 31 -6.31 20.87 -9.86
CA THR A 31 -6.96 19.98 -8.91
C THR A 31 -5.85 19.07 -8.44
N TYR A 32 -5.60 19.07 -7.13
CA TYR A 32 -5.00 17.97 -6.43
C TYR A 32 -5.76 16.73 -6.90
N ILE A 33 -5.35 16.13 -8.02
CA ILE A 33 -5.69 14.77 -8.35
C ILE A 33 -5.00 14.06 -7.20
N ASN A 34 -5.78 13.70 -6.20
CA ASN A 34 -5.26 12.96 -5.08
C ASN A 34 -4.84 11.63 -5.70
N ILE A 35 -3.55 11.50 -5.98
CA ILE A 35 -3.02 10.34 -6.67
C ILE A 35 -3.13 9.22 -5.66
N MET A 36 -4.12 8.35 -5.87
CA MET A 36 -4.41 7.26 -4.95
C MET A 36 -3.15 6.42 -4.77
N THR A 37 -2.80 6.27 -3.49
CA THR A 37 -1.54 5.67 -3.07
C THR A 37 -1.85 4.53 -2.13
N ALA A 38 -1.58 3.31 -2.61
CA ALA A 38 -1.83 2.10 -1.86
C ALA A 38 -0.56 1.54 -1.23
N ILE A 39 -0.70 1.01 -0.03
CA ILE A 39 0.32 0.16 0.60
C ILE A 39 -0.17 -1.29 0.61
N TYR A 40 0.73 -2.22 0.30
CA TYR A 40 0.49 -3.66 0.41
C TYR A 40 1.67 -4.31 1.14
N ILE A 41 1.44 -4.75 2.37
CA ILE A 41 2.43 -5.43 3.21
C ILE A 41 2.26 -6.94 3.11
N GLY A 42 3.37 -7.67 2.97
CA GLY A 42 3.36 -9.11 2.68
C GLY A 42 3.11 -9.43 1.21
N ALA A 43 3.45 -8.51 0.30
CA ALA A 43 3.04 -8.59 -1.11
C ALA A 43 3.60 -9.82 -1.87
N GLY A 44 4.77 -10.34 -1.49
CA GLY A 44 5.39 -11.48 -2.20
C GLY A 44 5.44 -11.23 -3.72
N VAL A 45 5.15 -12.25 -4.52
CA VAL A 45 5.11 -12.09 -5.99
C VAL A 45 3.72 -11.75 -6.54
N ASP A 46 2.78 -11.33 -5.68
CA ASP A 46 1.38 -11.07 -6.05
C ASP A 46 1.27 -9.80 -6.90
N ILE A 47 0.71 -9.94 -8.10
CA ILE A 47 0.48 -8.84 -9.04
C ILE A 47 -1.01 -8.50 -9.23
N ARG A 48 -1.92 -9.24 -8.58
CA ARG A 48 -3.37 -9.07 -8.73
C ARG A 48 -3.83 -7.65 -8.42
N PRO A 49 -3.37 -6.96 -7.35
CA PRO A 49 -3.82 -5.60 -7.08
C PRO A 49 -3.48 -4.62 -8.21
N ILE A 50 -2.32 -4.76 -8.86
CA ILE A 50 -1.95 -3.91 -10.01
C ILE A 50 -2.89 -4.16 -11.19
N GLN A 51 -3.29 -5.41 -11.41
CA GLN A 51 -4.19 -5.78 -12.52
C GLN A 51 -5.63 -5.31 -12.29
N LEU A 52 -6.13 -5.46 -11.06
CA LEU A 52 -7.55 -5.23 -10.73
C LEU A 52 -7.83 -3.78 -10.31
N LEU A 53 -6.84 -3.05 -9.79
CA LEU A 53 -7.01 -1.70 -9.23
C LEU A 53 -6.39 -0.62 -10.11
N LYS A 54 -6.81 -0.55 -11.38
CA LYS A 54 -6.28 0.41 -12.39
C LYS A 54 -6.45 1.88 -12.04
N TYR A 55 -7.33 2.19 -11.10
CA TYR A 55 -7.54 3.55 -10.59
C TYR A 55 -6.44 3.99 -9.61
N ILE A 56 -5.72 3.05 -8.98
CA ILE A 56 -4.59 3.33 -8.10
C ILE A 56 -3.35 3.52 -8.97
N LYS A 57 -2.65 4.63 -8.77
CA LYS A 57 -1.49 4.99 -9.62
C LYS A 57 -0.16 4.71 -8.95
N ASN A 58 -0.10 4.79 -7.63
CA ASN A 58 1.10 4.50 -6.87
C ASN A 58 0.86 3.34 -5.91
N PHE A 59 1.72 2.33 -5.96
CA PHE A 59 1.73 1.21 -5.03
C PHE A 59 3.06 1.17 -4.29
N TYR A 60 3.00 0.96 -2.98
CA TYR A 60 4.13 0.66 -2.12
C TYR A 60 3.98 -0.79 -1.65
N TYR A 61 4.72 -1.68 -2.29
CA TYR A 61 4.74 -3.09 -1.96
C TYR A 61 5.86 -3.34 -0.96
N ILE A 62 5.51 -3.81 0.23
CA ILE A 62 6.44 -4.09 1.31
C ILE A 62 6.48 -5.59 1.53
N ASP A 63 7.60 -6.21 1.17
CA ASP A 63 7.81 -7.61 1.43
C ASP A 63 8.49 -7.81 2.79
N GLY A 64 7.70 -8.35 3.72
CA GLY A 64 8.05 -8.53 5.13
C GLY A 64 8.99 -9.70 5.41
N GLN A 65 9.46 -10.43 4.40
CA GLN A 65 10.39 -11.54 4.57
C GLN A 65 11.81 -11.10 4.25
N PRO A 66 12.55 -10.57 5.24
CA PRO A 66 13.86 -10.03 5.00
C PRO A 66 14.80 -11.12 4.48
N PHE A 67 15.61 -10.74 3.50
CA PHE A 67 16.50 -11.64 2.77
C PHE A 67 15.77 -12.78 2.08
N SER A 68 14.53 -12.58 1.63
CA SER A 68 13.80 -13.61 0.90
C SER A 68 14.58 -14.35 -0.19
N GLU A 69 15.50 -13.72 -0.94
CA GLU A 69 16.32 -14.48 -1.91
C GLU A 69 17.53 -15.22 -1.27
N PHE A 70 17.97 -14.79 -0.08
CA PHE A 70 19.25 -15.16 0.54
C PHE A 70 19.13 -15.66 2.00
N GLY A 71 17.91 -15.90 2.47
CA GLY A 71 17.46 -16.16 3.86
C GLY A 71 18.54 -16.05 4.94
N THR A 72 18.72 -14.89 5.56
CA THR A 72 19.70 -14.77 6.67
C THR A 72 19.07 -14.92 8.05
N ILE A 73 17.73 -14.94 8.15
CA ILE A 73 17.04 -15.30 9.40
C ILE A 73 16.76 -16.79 9.34
N GLN A 74 17.30 -17.53 10.29
CA GLN A 74 17.03 -18.95 10.40
C GLN A 74 15.76 -19.18 11.22
N ALA A 75 14.82 -19.93 10.67
CA ALA A 75 13.64 -20.40 11.39
C ALA A 75 14.06 -21.47 12.40
N GLN A 76 13.46 -21.46 13.58
CA GLN A 76 13.50 -22.63 14.44
C GLN A 76 12.81 -23.78 13.73
N GLU A 77 13.46 -24.94 13.66
CA GLU A 77 12.84 -26.14 13.15
C GLU A 77 11.95 -26.77 14.24
N TRP A 78 10.74 -27.18 13.83
CA TRP A 78 9.74 -27.81 14.69
C TRP A 78 9.38 -29.19 14.11
N GLU A 79 9.39 -30.22 14.94
CA GLU A 79 8.98 -31.59 14.60
C GLU A 79 8.04 -32.10 15.69
N ASP A 80 6.89 -32.66 15.30
CA ASP A 80 5.83 -33.14 16.23
C ASP A 80 5.43 -32.13 17.33
N GLY A 81 5.42 -30.83 16.98
CA GLY A 81 5.07 -29.75 17.90
C GLY A 81 6.16 -29.37 18.91
N GLY A 82 7.36 -29.94 18.80
CA GLY A 82 8.52 -29.60 19.62
C GLY A 82 9.63 -28.92 18.82
N TRP A 83 10.31 -27.95 19.43
CA TRP A 83 11.51 -27.34 18.85
C TRP A 83 12.64 -28.37 18.78
N THR A 84 13.24 -28.56 17.61
CA THR A 84 14.24 -29.63 17.37
C THR A 84 15.66 -29.27 17.84
N GLY A 85 15.87 -28.04 18.34
CA GLY A 85 17.21 -27.54 18.67
C GLY A 85 18.00 -27.04 17.47
N LYS A 86 17.42 -27.11 16.26
CA LYS A 86 18.07 -26.68 15.02
C LYS A 86 17.42 -25.43 14.47
N PHE A 87 18.23 -24.73 13.69
CA PHE A 87 17.83 -23.60 12.89
C PHE A 87 17.90 -24.03 11.41
N THR A 88 16.87 -23.69 10.64
CA THR A 88 16.78 -23.98 9.20
C THR A 88 16.63 -22.68 8.43
N ASP A 89 17.02 -22.68 7.16
CA ASP A 89 16.83 -21.53 6.26
C ASP A 89 15.36 -21.43 5.80
N GLY A 90 14.41 -21.70 6.70
CA GLY A 90 12.97 -21.82 6.41
C GLY A 90 12.32 -20.54 5.87
N PHE A 91 13.03 -19.41 5.92
CA PHE A 91 12.59 -18.13 5.35
C PHE A 91 13.24 -17.79 4.00
N SER A 92 14.04 -18.69 3.43
CA SER A 92 14.60 -18.54 2.09
C SER A 92 13.56 -18.85 1.01
N ARG A 93 13.39 -17.93 0.07
CA ARG A 93 12.62 -18.02 -1.18
C ARG A 93 13.60 -17.92 -2.37
N PRO A 94 14.30 -19.01 -2.72
CA PRO A 94 15.20 -19.01 -3.86
C PRO A 94 14.47 -18.57 -5.13
N LYS A 95 15.12 -17.73 -5.95
CA LYS A 95 14.56 -17.18 -7.21
C LYS A 95 13.40 -16.20 -7.03
N PHE A 96 13.14 -15.73 -5.81
CA PHE A 96 12.10 -14.72 -5.56
C PHE A 96 12.21 -13.52 -6.50
N ILE A 97 13.40 -12.94 -6.66
CA ILE A 97 13.61 -11.78 -7.52
C ILE A 97 13.36 -12.10 -9.00
N PRO A 98 13.95 -13.15 -9.60
CA PRO A 98 13.60 -13.58 -10.95
C PRO A 98 12.09 -13.83 -11.16
N GLU A 99 11.40 -14.41 -10.18
CA GLU A 99 9.95 -14.66 -10.26
C GLU A 99 9.15 -13.36 -10.19
N LEU A 100 9.50 -12.45 -9.29
CA LEU A 100 8.92 -11.11 -9.20
C LEU A 100 9.07 -10.35 -10.53
N ASP A 101 10.28 -10.29 -11.08
CA ASP A 101 10.56 -9.61 -12.35
C ASP A 101 9.76 -10.24 -13.51
N LYS A 102 9.64 -11.57 -13.53
CA LYS A 102 8.82 -12.30 -14.51
C LYS A 102 7.34 -11.94 -14.39
N ASN A 103 6.80 -11.91 -13.17
CA ASN A 103 5.39 -11.59 -12.92
C ASN A 103 5.08 -10.13 -13.29
N MET A 104 5.93 -9.17 -12.90
CA MET A 104 5.79 -7.77 -13.29
C MET A 104 5.84 -7.59 -14.81
N THR A 105 6.79 -8.25 -15.48
CA THR A 105 6.89 -8.19 -16.95
C THR A 105 5.65 -8.77 -17.63
N SER A 106 5.04 -9.81 -17.07
CA SER A 106 3.84 -10.45 -17.62
C SER A 106 2.63 -9.50 -17.69
N ILE A 107 2.63 -8.44 -16.89
CA ILE A 107 1.59 -7.39 -16.88
C ILE A 107 2.10 -6.05 -17.42
N ASN A 108 3.17 -6.06 -18.23
CA ASN A 108 3.78 -4.89 -18.85
C ASN A 108 4.36 -3.84 -17.86
N MET A 109 4.58 -4.24 -16.60
CA MET A 109 5.28 -3.41 -15.61
C MET A 109 6.79 -3.56 -15.80
N LYS A 110 7.42 -2.54 -16.38
CA LYS A 110 8.85 -2.55 -16.69
C LYS A 110 9.66 -2.08 -15.49
N LEU A 111 10.75 -2.77 -15.17
CA LEU A 111 11.72 -2.29 -14.19
C LEU A 111 12.42 -1.03 -14.72
N ILE A 112 12.15 0.13 -14.12
CA ILE A 112 12.70 1.42 -14.54
C ILE A 112 13.84 1.90 -13.64
N ASN A 113 13.92 1.41 -12.40
CA ASN A 113 15.00 1.73 -11.49
C ASN A 113 15.19 0.64 -10.43
N LYS A 114 16.41 0.53 -9.88
CA LYS A 114 16.76 -0.36 -8.78
C LYS A 114 17.85 0.29 -7.93
N PHE A 115 17.63 0.36 -6.62
CA PHE A 115 18.63 0.81 -5.66
C PHE A 115 18.44 0.08 -4.34
N ASP A 116 19.53 -0.47 -3.80
CA ASP A 116 19.52 -1.29 -2.59
C ASP A 116 18.46 -2.43 -2.65
N ASN A 117 17.52 -2.47 -1.71
CA ASN A 117 16.41 -3.42 -1.64
C ASN A 117 15.11 -2.91 -2.32
N ILE A 118 15.18 -1.83 -3.09
CA ILE A 118 14.03 -1.21 -3.76
C ILE A 118 14.11 -1.44 -5.27
N ARG A 119 12.97 -1.87 -5.83
CA ARG A 119 12.76 -2.04 -7.28
C ARG A 119 11.56 -1.18 -7.67
N ILE A 120 11.73 -0.37 -8.71
CA ILE A 120 10.64 0.48 -9.22
C ILE A 120 10.19 -0.06 -10.56
N TYR A 121 8.93 -0.47 -10.64
CA TYR A 121 8.29 -0.91 -11.87
C TYR A 121 7.26 0.11 -12.34
N SER A 122 7.11 0.28 -13.65
CA SER A 122 6.06 1.12 -14.23
C SER A 122 5.64 0.65 -15.62
N ASP A 123 4.37 0.82 -15.95
CA ASP A 123 3.83 0.66 -17.31
C ASP A 123 3.56 2.02 -18.00
N GLY A 124 3.84 3.14 -17.33
CA GLY A 124 3.56 4.50 -17.76
C GLY A 124 2.28 5.12 -17.17
N ASP A 125 1.39 4.30 -16.60
CA ASP A 125 0.17 4.76 -15.90
C ASP A 125 0.25 4.45 -14.39
N GLN A 126 0.67 3.24 -14.04
CA GLN A 126 0.88 2.80 -12.65
C GLN A 126 2.37 2.69 -12.34
N THR A 127 2.73 2.95 -11.09
CA THR A 127 4.08 2.79 -10.55
C THR A 127 4.05 1.96 -9.28
N VAL A 128 4.94 0.97 -9.19
CA VAL A 128 5.12 0.12 -8.01
C VAL A 128 6.51 0.34 -7.44
N HIS A 129 6.58 0.85 -6.22
CA HIS A 129 7.76 0.90 -5.39
C HIS A 129 7.80 -0.38 -4.54
N TYR A 130 8.63 -1.34 -4.94
CA TYR A 130 8.70 -2.66 -4.32
C TYR A 130 9.92 -2.74 -3.39
N TYR A 131 9.69 -3.01 -2.10
CA TYR A 131 10.70 -3.18 -1.06
C TYR A 131 10.87 -4.67 -0.76
N THR A 132 11.95 -5.30 -1.22
CA THR A 132 12.12 -6.77 -1.22
C THR A 132 12.71 -7.35 0.07
N ASN A 133 13.01 -6.50 1.05
CA ASN A 133 13.70 -6.87 2.29
C ASN A 133 13.33 -5.88 3.40
N THR A 134 12.07 -5.85 3.80
CA THR A 134 11.56 -4.84 4.73
C THR A 134 10.49 -5.44 5.64
N ALA A 135 10.94 -6.02 6.76
CA ALA A 135 10.08 -6.48 7.86
C ALA A 135 9.40 -5.30 8.58
N ILE A 136 8.10 -5.42 8.86
CA ILE A 136 7.33 -4.52 9.71
C ILE A 136 6.92 -5.33 10.93
N PRO A 137 7.15 -4.84 12.16
CA PRO A 137 7.41 -3.44 12.53
C PRO A 137 8.89 -2.97 12.49
N GLU A 138 9.88 -3.85 12.36
CA GLU A 138 11.30 -3.53 12.62
C GLU A 138 11.89 -2.44 11.72
N HIS A 139 11.44 -2.37 10.46
CA HIS A 139 11.91 -1.40 9.49
C HIS A 139 10.95 -0.22 9.29
N TYR A 140 9.89 -0.11 10.08
CA TYR A 140 8.89 0.94 9.95
C TYR A 140 9.51 2.35 9.93
N GLU A 141 10.40 2.63 10.87
CA GLU A 141 11.08 3.93 10.97
C GLU A 141 11.87 4.32 9.71
N LYS A 142 12.35 3.33 8.93
CA LYS A 142 13.09 3.57 7.69
C LYS A 142 12.17 3.92 6.52
N ILE A 143 10.91 3.49 6.55
CA ILE A 143 9.98 3.63 5.42
C ILE A 143 8.82 4.60 5.68
N LYS A 144 8.54 4.95 6.94
CA LYS A 144 7.36 5.75 7.33
C LYS A 144 7.19 7.05 6.55
N ASP A 145 8.29 7.76 6.29
CA ASP A 145 8.28 9.02 5.53
C ASP A 145 8.03 8.80 4.04
N THR A 146 8.31 7.60 3.52
CA THR A 146 8.06 7.27 2.11
C THR A 146 6.60 6.92 1.88
N ILE A 147 5.97 6.26 2.85
CA ILE A 147 4.54 5.91 2.81
C ILE A 147 3.67 6.98 3.47
N ILE A 148 4.24 8.15 3.78
CA ILE A 148 3.51 9.24 4.43
C ILE A 148 2.39 9.71 3.50
N ASN A 149 1.15 9.66 3.98
CA ASN A 149 -0.07 9.99 3.22
C ASN A 149 -0.61 8.91 2.25
N PHE A 150 -0.30 7.62 2.44
CA PHE A 150 -1.10 6.59 1.76
C PHE A 150 -2.59 6.72 2.17
N ASP A 151 -3.50 6.35 1.27
CA ASP A 151 -4.96 6.42 1.48
C ASP A 151 -5.64 5.06 1.31
N THR A 152 -4.91 4.07 0.81
CA THR A 152 -5.44 2.73 0.55
C THR A 152 -4.55 1.68 1.21
N LEU A 153 -5.14 0.76 1.95
CA LEU A 153 -4.46 -0.42 2.50
C LEU A 153 -4.98 -1.67 1.77
N ILE A 154 -4.06 -2.43 1.18
CA ILE A 154 -4.34 -3.75 0.62
C ILE A 154 -3.90 -4.82 1.62
N VAL A 155 -4.82 -5.72 1.97
CA VAL A 155 -4.56 -6.89 2.83
C VAL A 155 -4.90 -8.15 2.06
N ALA A 156 -3.87 -8.89 1.66
CA ALA A 156 -4.02 -10.14 0.93
C ALA A 156 -2.99 -11.18 1.38
N GLY A 157 -3.47 -12.34 1.85
CA GLY A 157 -2.65 -13.47 2.33
C GLY A 157 -1.94 -13.29 3.68
N HIS A 158 -1.77 -12.07 4.18
CA HIS A 158 -1.09 -11.74 5.43
C HIS A 158 -1.82 -10.61 6.17
N ASP A 159 -1.99 -10.72 7.50
CA ASP A 159 -2.45 -9.63 8.36
C ASP A 159 -1.24 -8.81 8.86
N PRO A 160 -1.01 -7.60 8.36
CA PRO A 160 0.16 -6.83 8.73
C PRO A 160 0.02 -6.18 10.11
N ASP A 161 1.14 -5.97 10.80
CA ASP A 161 1.17 -5.14 12.01
C ASP A 161 0.67 -3.73 11.70
N SER A 162 -0.28 -3.24 12.47
CA SER A 162 -0.96 -1.96 12.29
C SER A 162 -0.09 -0.70 12.45
N ILE A 163 1.18 -0.80 12.86
CA ILE A 163 2.09 0.35 13.08
C ILE A 163 2.18 1.28 11.87
N PHE A 164 2.10 0.74 10.64
CA PHE A 164 2.18 1.56 9.43
C PHE A 164 1.01 2.54 9.28
N ILE A 165 -0.12 2.29 9.93
CA ILE A 165 -1.28 3.20 9.92
C ILE A 165 -0.90 4.56 10.49
N ASP A 166 0.11 4.64 11.37
CA ASP A 166 0.58 5.91 11.94
C ASP A 166 1.36 6.78 10.96
N ALA A 167 1.78 6.22 9.82
CA ALA A 167 2.44 7.00 8.77
C ALA A 167 1.47 7.92 8.00
N THR A 168 0.16 7.67 8.05
CA THR A 168 -0.82 8.49 7.33
C THR A 168 -1.82 9.16 8.25
N LYS A 169 -2.21 10.39 7.92
CA LYS A 169 -3.34 11.07 8.55
C LYS A 169 -4.64 10.91 7.76
N ASN A 170 -4.56 10.34 6.55
CA ASN A 170 -5.73 10.13 5.71
C ASN A 170 -6.65 9.07 6.33
N LYS A 171 -7.93 9.14 5.98
CA LYS A 171 -8.81 8.00 6.13
C LYS A 171 -8.41 6.95 5.12
N ILE A 172 -8.49 5.69 5.54
CA ILE A 172 -7.96 4.56 4.78
C ILE A 172 -9.13 3.82 4.12
N HIS A 173 -9.00 3.56 2.83
CA HIS A 173 -9.78 2.54 2.13
C HIS A 173 -9.12 1.19 2.35
N PHE A 174 -9.77 0.30 3.09
CA PHE A 174 -9.36 -1.08 3.24
C PHE A 174 -9.77 -1.90 2.01
N ILE A 175 -8.82 -2.63 1.42
CA ILE A 175 -9.07 -3.54 0.30
C ILE A 175 -8.58 -4.93 0.70
N GLY A 176 -9.51 -5.87 0.82
CA GLY A 176 -9.24 -7.27 1.05
C GLY A 176 -9.48 -8.14 -0.17
N PHE A 177 -8.78 -9.28 -0.22
CA PHE A 177 -8.84 -10.24 -1.31
C PHE A 177 -9.34 -11.60 -0.83
N GLU A 178 -10.06 -12.27 -1.72
CA GLU A 178 -10.44 -13.67 -1.57
C GLU A 178 -9.21 -14.56 -1.31
N GLY A 179 -9.42 -15.58 -0.47
CA GLY A 179 -8.35 -16.45 0.03
C GLY A 179 -7.56 -15.89 1.22
N THR A 180 -7.84 -14.66 1.67
CA THR A 180 -7.22 -14.09 2.88
C THR A 180 -8.00 -14.46 4.14
N SER A 181 -7.30 -14.82 5.20
CA SER A 181 -7.90 -15.04 6.52
C SER A 181 -8.18 -13.70 7.20
N TYR A 182 -9.45 -13.41 7.50
CA TYR A 182 -9.85 -12.22 8.26
C TYR A 182 -10.41 -12.57 9.65
N TYR A 183 -10.16 -13.79 10.14
CA TYR A 183 -10.64 -14.23 11.44
C TYR A 183 -10.01 -13.43 12.59
N ASN A 184 -10.80 -13.21 13.63
CA ASN A 184 -10.28 -12.73 14.90
C ASN A 184 -9.70 -13.92 15.66
N GLU A 185 -8.40 -13.92 15.91
CA GLU A 185 -7.71 -15.01 16.60
C GLU A 185 -8.11 -15.13 18.09
N ASN A 186 -8.92 -14.22 18.62
CA ASN A 186 -9.59 -14.42 19.92
C ASN A 186 -10.67 -15.53 19.91
N GLU A 187 -11.04 -16.07 18.74
CA GLU A 187 -11.80 -17.32 18.63
C GLU A 187 -10.89 -18.57 18.74
N ASN A 188 -9.58 -18.38 18.67
CA ASN A 188 -8.58 -19.40 18.94
C ASN A 188 -8.39 -19.49 20.46
N LYS A 189 -8.59 -20.68 21.05
CA LYS A 189 -8.46 -20.91 22.51
C LYS A 189 -7.06 -20.61 23.08
N GLN A 190 -6.09 -20.28 22.22
CA GLN A 190 -4.70 -20.00 22.56
C GLN A 190 -4.35 -18.49 22.52
N GLY A 191 -5.29 -17.61 22.17
CA GLY A 191 -5.07 -16.16 22.05
C GLY A 191 -4.70 -15.73 20.62
N SER A 192 -4.54 -14.42 20.40
CA SER A 192 -4.06 -13.89 19.12
C SER A 192 -2.56 -14.10 18.97
N ASP A 193 -2.15 -14.74 17.87
CA ASP A 193 -0.77 -14.87 17.44
C ASP A 193 -0.17 -13.48 17.11
N GLU A 194 -0.97 -12.50 16.69
CA GLU A 194 -0.52 -11.12 16.45
C GLU A 194 -1.52 -10.04 16.96
N PRO A 195 -1.43 -9.61 18.24
CA PRO A 195 -2.38 -8.65 18.81
C PRO A 195 -2.37 -7.29 18.10
N ASN A 196 -1.25 -6.93 17.45
CA ASN A 196 -1.11 -5.67 16.72
C ASN A 196 -1.55 -5.75 15.25
N GLY A 197 -2.03 -6.92 14.78
CA GLY A 197 -2.53 -7.11 13.43
C GLY A 197 -3.70 -6.16 13.10
N VAL A 198 -3.76 -5.67 11.86
CA VAL A 198 -4.82 -4.77 11.41
C VAL A 198 -6.19 -5.43 11.54
N VAL A 199 -6.32 -6.69 11.16
CA VAL A 199 -7.60 -7.41 11.24
C VAL A 199 -8.04 -7.54 12.69
N ASN A 200 -7.16 -7.95 13.59
CA ASN A 200 -7.47 -8.05 15.02
C ASN A 200 -7.94 -6.69 15.59
N ARG A 201 -7.22 -5.61 15.29
CA ARG A 201 -7.56 -4.27 15.79
C ARG A 201 -8.82 -3.66 15.16
N LEU A 202 -9.20 -4.10 13.96
CA LEU A 202 -10.49 -3.79 13.36
C LEU A 202 -11.62 -4.49 14.15
N HIS A 203 -11.44 -5.75 14.52
CA HIS A 203 -12.40 -6.50 15.34
C HIS A 203 -12.56 -5.93 16.76
N THR A 204 -11.47 -5.51 17.41
CA THR A 204 -11.52 -4.84 18.73
C THR A 204 -11.95 -3.38 18.64
N LYS A 205 -12.21 -2.88 17.42
CA LYS A 205 -12.68 -1.52 17.10
C LYS A 205 -11.69 -0.40 17.43
N GLU A 206 -10.44 -0.73 17.74
CA GLU A 206 -9.41 0.23 18.13
C GLU A 206 -9.04 1.20 17.01
N ILE A 207 -9.02 0.69 15.77
CA ILE A 207 -8.57 1.45 14.60
C ILE A 207 -9.69 1.67 13.56
N MET A 208 -10.92 1.24 13.83
CA MET A 208 -12.05 1.40 12.88
C MET A 208 -12.22 2.85 12.41
N ASN A 209 -12.01 3.81 13.31
CA ASN A 209 -12.11 5.24 12.97
C ASN A 209 -11.02 5.71 12.01
N ARG A 210 -10.01 4.90 11.68
CA ARG A 210 -8.98 5.22 10.68
C ARG A 210 -9.44 4.87 9.27
N PHE A 211 -10.51 4.09 9.12
CA PHE A 211 -11.02 3.63 7.83
C PHE A 211 -12.32 4.33 7.45
N GLU A 212 -12.53 4.55 6.15
CA GLU A 212 -13.76 5.15 5.61
C GLU A 212 -14.53 4.23 4.66
N LYS A 213 -13.87 3.21 4.11
CA LYS A 213 -14.42 2.34 3.10
C LYS A 213 -13.74 0.98 3.19
N TYR A 214 -14.49 -0.07 2.87
CA TYR A 214 -13.99 -1.44 2.79
C TYR A 214 -14.38 -2.02 1.44
N THR A 215 -13.46 -2.68 0.75
CA THR A 215 -13.75 -3.41 -0.50
C THR A 215 -13.22 -4.83 -0.40
N TYR A 216 -14.07 -5.79 -0.74
CA TYR A 216 -13.69 -7.19 -0.94
C TYR A 216 -13.54 -7.46 -2.44
N ILE A 217 -12.45 -8.13 -2.81
CA ILE A 217 -12.14 -8.49 -4.19
C ILE A 217 -12.14 -10.00 -4.33
N HIS A 218 -13.02 -10.50 -5.18
CA HIS A 218 -13.06 -11.90 -5.57
C HIS A 218 -11.94 -12.26 -6.55
N ASP A 219 -11.55 -13.53 -6.59
CA ASP A 219 -10.53 -14.05 -7.53
C ASP A 219 -10.95 -13.87 -9.00
N ASN A 220 -12.25 -13.78 -9.28
CA ASN A 220 -12.78 -13.48 -10.61
C ASN A 220 -12.70 -11.98 -10.98
N GLY A 221 -12.18 -11.12 -10.10
CA GLY A 221 -12.06 -9.68 -10.28
C GLY A 221 -13.30 -8.85 -9.93
N THR A 222 -14.35 -9.47 -9.36
CA THR A 222 -15.53 -8.73 -8.88
C THR A 222 -15.22 -8.00 -7.59
N HIS A 223 -15.66 -6.74 -7.49
CA HIS A 223 -15.45 -5.90 -6.30
C HIS A 223 -16.79 -5.67 -5.58
N LEU A 224 -16.78 -5.82 -4.26
CA LEU A 224 -17.92 -5.49 -3.39
C LEU A 224 -17.47 -4.49 -2.34
N SER A 225 -18.23 -3.41 -2.16
CA SER A 225 -17.86 -2.32 -1.26
C SER A 225 -18.85 -2.16 -0.12
N PHE A 226 -18.31 -1.82 1.04
CA PHE A 226 -19.02 -1.66 2.31
C PHE A 226 -18.58 -0.36 2.98
N ASP A 227 -19.47 0.21 3.78
CA ASP A 227 -19.21 1.46 4.51
C ASP A 227 -18.73 1.20 5.95
N ASP A 228 -18.77 -0.06 6.41
CA ASP A 228 -18.33 -0.46 7.74
C ASP A 228 -17.70 -1.87 7.76
N TRP A 229 -16.85 -2.10 8.77
CA TRP A 229 -16.12 -3.36 8.95
C TRP A 229 -17.03 -4.56 9.17
N ASN A 230 -18.13 -4.41 9.92
CA ASN A 230 -18.99 -5.55 10.24
C ASN A 230 -19.69 -6.05 8.98
N SER A 231 -20.21 -5.14 8.15
CA SER A 231 -20.82 -5.52 6.86
C SER A 231 -19.82 -6.22 5.93
N TYR A 232 -18.58 -5.75 5.89
CA TYR A 232 -17.49 -6.40 5.15
C TYR A 232 -17.21 -7.81 5.70
N TYR A 233 -17.08 -7.95 7.02
CA TYR A 233 -16.76 -9.22 7.67
C TYR A 233 -17.91 -10.24 7.57
N ASP A 234 -19.15 -9.80 7.75
CA ASP A 234 -20.36 -10.62 7.56
C ASP A 234 -20.49 -11.15 6.13
N HIS A 235 -19.97 -10.41 5.14
CA HIS A 235 -19.89 -10.91 3.77
C HIS A 235 -18.79 -11.97 3.62
N TYR A 236 -17.61 -11.73 4.17
CA TYR A 236 -16.50 -12.69 4.15
C TYR A 236 -16.87 -14.06 4.75
N LEU A 237 -17.72 -14.09 5.77
CA LEU A 237 -18.16 -15.32 6.43
C LEU A 237 -19.17 -16.17 5.62
N LYS A 238 -19.74 -15.64 4.53
CA LYS A 238 -20.77 -16.31 3.72
C LYS A 238 -20.18 -17.07 2.54
#